data_AF-A0A6M1LLN7-F1
#
_entry.id   AF-A0A6M1LLN7-F1
#
_cell.length_a   1.000
_cell.length_b   1.000
_cell.length_c   1.000
_cell.angle_alpha   90.00
_cell.angle_beta   90.00
_cell.angle_gamma   90.00
#
_symmetry.space_group_name_H-M   'P 1'
#
loop_
_entity.id
_entity.type
_entity.pdbx_description
1 polymer ?
#
loop_
_entity_poly.entity_id
_entity_poly.type
_entity_poly.pdbx_seq_one_letter_code
_entity_poly.pdbx_strand_id
1 'polypeptide(L)'
;MSMTDAAGRARFTELVKLQTQGRRFLDRDQERKLLEEGLTRYGLTLDEAQGLLRGTAQEGDIAMEAELGASSRQLLRTLADRRNRVARDDFGRAVAFYRARAGGELTETEARRRVKRLMEEMDLQPRPSGRILRSRRWYRAIDA
;
A
#
# COMPACT_ATOMS: atom_id res chain seq x y z
N MET A 1 -17.29 12.97 25.41
CA MET A 1 -16.10 12.10 25.38
C MET A 1 -15.94 11.52 26.77
N SER A 2 -16.16 10.22 26.94
CA SER A 2 -16.05 9.57 28.25
C SER A 2 -14.59 9.33 28.59
N MET A 3 -14.26 9.25 29.90
CA MET A 3 -12.90 8.94 30.36
C MET A 3 -12.41 7.57 29.85
N THR A 4 -13.34 6.64 29.58
CA THR A 4 -13.09 5.32 28.99
C THR A 4 -12.67 5.42 27.54
N ASP A 5 -13.21 6.37 26.77
CA ASP A 5 -12.91 6.57 25.35
C ASP A 5 -11.45 7.08 25.20
N ALA A 6 -11.05 8.03 26.05
CA ALA A 6 -9.69 8.56 26.07
C ALA A 6 -8.66 7.46 26.42
N ALA A 7 -8.98 6.59 27.39
CA ALA A 7 -8.13 5.46 27.76
C ALA A 7 -8.05 4.39 26.64
N GLY A 8 -9.12 4.16 25.89
CA GLY A 8 -9.13 3.28 24.71
C GLY A 8 -8.18 3.77 23.62
N ARG A 9 -8.26 5.05 23.26
CA ARG A 9 -7.42 5.70 22.24
C ARG A 9 -5.93 5.67 22.60
N ALA A 10 -5.60 5.98 23.86
CA ALA A 10 -4.21 5.95 24.33
C ALA A 10 -3.62 4.53 24.27
N ARG A 11 -4.35 3.51 24.76
CA ARG A 11 -3.87 2.13 24.73
C ARG A 11 -3.76 1.57 23.31
N PHE A 12 -4.65 1.97 22.41
CA PHE A 12 -4.55 1.61 21.00
C PHE A 12 -3.31 2.22 20.33
N THR A 13 -3.02 3.49 20.63
CA THR A 13 -1.79 4.16 20.15
C THR A 13 -0.53 3.41 20.58
N GLU A 14 -0.47 2.99 21.85
CA GLU A 14 0.67 2.20 22.36
C GLU A 14 0.76 0.80 21.72
N LEU A 15 -0.38 0.15 21.45
CA LEU A 15 -0.40 -1.09 20.68
C LEU A 15 0.18 -0.88 19.26
N VAL A 16 -0.23 0.18 18.56
CA VAL A 16 0.27 0.47 17.21
C VAL A 16 1.78 0.70 17.25
N LYS A 17 2.29 1.51 18.19
CA LYS A 17 3.73 1.72 18.38
C LYS A 17 4.48 0.41 18.63
N LEU A 18 3.94 -0.45 19.49
CA LEU A 18 4.53 -1.76 19.80
C LEU A 18 4.57 -2.67 18.57
N GLN A 19 3.47 -2.78 17.83
CA GLN A 19 3.37 -3.66 16.65
C GLN A 19 4.21 -3.17 15.46
N THR A 20 4.44 -1.85 15.40
CA THR A 20 5.24 -1.21 14.36
C THR A 20 6.70 -1.03 14.74
N GLN A 21 7.09 -1.40 15.96
CA GLN A 21 8.45 -1.21 16.44
C GLN A 21 9.47 -1.89 15.52
N GLY A 22 10.44 -1.10 15.03
CA GLY A 22 11.50 -1.57 14.13
C GLY A 22 11.05 -1.84 12.69
N ARG A 23 9.79 -1.56 12.34
CA ARG A 23 9.26 -1.70 10.99
C ARG A 23 9.23 -0.36 10.28
N ARG A 24 9.35 -0.39 8.96
CA ARG A 24 9.18 0.79 8.08
C ARG A 24 7.97 0.68 7.15
N PHE A 25 7.28 -0.46 7.18
CA PHE A 25 6.17 -0.75 6.31
C PHE A 25 5.12 -1.60 7.03
N LEU A 26 3.85 -1.24 6.85
CA LEU A 26 2.69 -2.04 7.22
C LEU A 26 1.99 -2.50 5.94
N ASP A 27 1.86 -3.82 5.80
CA ASP A 27 1.06 -4.40 4.73
C ASP A 27 -0.45 -4.31 5.01
N ARG A 28 -1.26 -4.53 3.96
CA ARG A 28 -2.73 -4.44 4.05
C ARG A 28 -3.34 -5.36 5.12
N ASP A 29 -2.75 -6.52 5.37
CA ASP A 29 -3.27 -7.48 6.37
C ASP A 29 -2.95 -7.03 7.79
N GLN A 30 -1.77 -6.47 8.01
CA GLN A 30 -1.36 -5.87 9.29
C GLN A 30 -2.19 -4.63 9.61
N GLU A 31 -2.41 -3.74 8.63
CA GLU A 31 -3.31 -2.59 8.78
C GLU A 31 -4.72 -3.05 9.18
N ARG A 32 -5.28 -4.03 8.45
CA ARG A 32 -6.61 -4.56 8.74
C ARG A 32 -6.72 -5.15 10.15
N LYS A 33 -5.71 -5.91 10.59
CA LYS A 33 -5.67 -6.50 11.93
C LYS A 33 -5.63 -5.42 13.02
N LEU A 34 -4.78 -4.40 12.86
CA LEU A 34 -4.73 -3.27 13.80
C LEU A 34 -6.07 -2.55 13.88
N LEU A 35 -6.71 -2.30 12.73
CA LEU A 35 -8.04 -1.70 12.72
C LEU A 35 -9.07 -2.58 13.43
N GLU A 36 -9.12 -3.89 13.13
CA GLU A 36 -10.01 -4.85 13.79
C GLU A 36 -9.80 -4.88 15.31
N GLU A 37 -8.56 -4.86 15.79
CA GLU A 37 -8.25 -4.75 17.22
C GLU A 37 -8.76 -3.43 17.81
N GLY A 38 -8.60 -2.30 17.11
CA GLY A 38 -9.13 -1.01 17.50
C GLY A 38 -10.65 -1.05 17.77
N LEU A 39 -11.39 -1.68 16.87
CA LEU A 39 -12.85 -1.85 17.00
C LEU A 39 -13.20 -2.80 18.16
N THR A 40 -12.62 -4.00 18.15
CA THR A 40 -13.08 -5.11 18.99
C THR A 40 -12.56 -5.06 20.42
N ARG A 41 -11.35 -4.51 20.64
CA ARG A 41 -10.68 -4.50 21.96
C ARG A 41 -10.62 -3.13 22.61
N TYR A 42 -10.61 -2.06 21.81
CA TYR A 42 -10.44 -0.70 22.31
C TYR A 42 -11.71 0.15 22.20
N GLY A 43 -12.79 -0.40 21.64
CA GLY A 43 -14.10 0.28 21.54
C GLY A 43 -14.06 1.50 20.62
N LEU A 44 -13.10 1.55 19.70
CA LEU A 44 -12.97 2.65 18.75
C LEU A 44 -13.91 2.43 17.57
N THR A 45 -14.43 3.52 17.02
CA THR A 45 -15.00 3.47 15.68
C THR A 45 -13.89 3.24 14.63
N LEU A 46 -14.27 2.79 13.43
CA LEU A 46 -13.31 2.59 12.35
C LEU A 46 -12.55 3.88 12.01
N ASP A 47 -13.23 5.02 11.97
CA ASP A 47 -12.62 6.32 11.65
C ASP A 47 -11.60 6.74 12.72
N GLU A 48 -11.89 6.49 14.00
CA GLU A 48 -10.96 6.77 15.09
C GLU A 48 -9.73 5.86 15.04
N ALA A 49 -9.93 4.56 14.84
CA ALA A 49 -8.84 3.61 14.70
C ALA A 49 -7.95 3.95 13.49
N GLN A 50 -8.55 4.32 12.36
CA GLN A 50 -7.82 4.76 11.16
C GLN A 50 -7.04 6.04 11.42
N GLY A 51 -7.64 7.04 12.08
CA GLY A 51 -6.98 8.29 12.42
C GLY A 51 -5.77 8.07 13.33
N LEU A 52 -5.91 7.25 14.36
CA LEU A 52 -4.83 6.92 15.29
C LEU A 52 -3.73 6.07 14.65
N LEU A 53 -4.11 5.06 13.85
CA LEU A 53 -3.16 4.24 13.11
C LEU A 53 -2.32 5.11 12.17
N ARG A 54 -2.98 5.99 11.39
CA ARG A 54 -2.30 6.91 10.48
C ARG A 54 -1.38 7.88 11.21
N GLY A 55 -1.86 8.52 12.26
CA GLY A 55 -1.07 9.45 13.06
C GLY A 55 0.18 8.79 13.64
N THR A 56 0.01 7.60 14.23
CA THR A 56 1.13 6.84 14.81
C THR A 56 2.11 6.35 13.74
N ALA A 57 1.61 5.88 12.60
CA ALA A 57 2.46 5.46 11.49
C ALA A 57 3.26 6.63 10.93
N GLN A 58 2.65 7.81 10.80
CA GLN A 58 3.33 9.03 10.36
C GLN A 58 4.40 9.49 11.36
N GLU A 59 4.12 9.46 12.67
CA GLU A 59 5.09 9.78 13.71
C GLU A 59 6.30 8.83 13.72
N GLY A 60 6.09 7.56 13.34
CA GLY A 60 7.14 6.55 13.29
C GLY A 60 7.81 6.37 11.92
N ASP A 61 7.53 7.24 10.93
CA ASP A 61 8.01 7.09 9.54
C ASP A 61 7.69 5.72 8.92
N ILE A 62 6.53 5.16 9.27
CA ILE A 62 6.05 3.85 8.78
C ILE A 62 5.12 4.06 7.59
N ALA A 63 5.48 3.48 6.46
CA ALA A 63 4.65 3.51 5.27
C ALA A 63 3.49 2.51 5.36
N MET A 64 2.27 2.97 5.07
CA MET A 64 1.07 2.11 5.00
C MET A 64 0.78 1.70 3.55
N GLU A 65 0.50 0.43 3.30
CA GLU A 65 0.12 -0.11 2.00
C GLU A 65 -1.15 0.56 1.44
N ALA A 66 -2.11 0.96 2.27
CA ALA A 66 -3.29 1.69 1.82
C ALA A 66 -2.95 3.06 1.18
N GLU A 67 -2.13 3.86 1.86
CA GLU A 67 -1.71 5.19 1.39
C GLU A 67 -0.75 5.10 0.20
N LEU A 68 0.18 4.16 0.28
CA LEU A 68 1.08 3.86 -0.81
C LEU A 68 0.32 3.38 -2.05
N GLY A 69 -0.69 2.53 -1.85
CA GLY A 69 -1.62 2.12 -2.90
C GLY A 69 -2.31 3.33 -3.53
N ALA A 70 -2.88 4.24 -2.74
CA ALA A 70 -3.56 5.44 -3.27
C ALA A 70 -2.64 6.30 -4.15
N SER A 71 -1.44 6.64 -3.65
CA SER A 71 -0.47 7.43 -4.41
C SER A 71 0.06 6.69 -5.65
N SER A 72 0.24 5.37 -5.58
CA SER A 72 0.67 4.55 -6.71
C SER A 72 -0.41 4.44 -7.80
N ARG A 73 -1.69 4.37 -7.42
CA ARG A 73 -2.81 4.43 -8.39
C ARG A 73 -2.85 5.75 -9.13
N GLN A 74 -2.58 6.86 -8.45
CA GLN A 74 -2.48 8.18 -9.09
C GLN A 74 -1.31 8.22 -10.09
N LEU A 75 -0.13 7.71 -9.71
CA LEU A 75 1.02 7.62 -10.60
C LEU A 75 0.72 6.75 -11.83
N LEU A 76 0.13 5.57 -11.64
CA LEU A 76 -0.23 4.66 -12.73
C LEU A 76 -1.23 5.29 -13.71
N ARG A 77 -2.19 6.09 -13.23
CA ARG A 77 -3.10 6.86 -14.11
C ARG A 77 -2.34 7.86 -14.97
N THR A 78 -1.40 8.60 -14.38
CA THR A 78 -0.59 9.58 -15.11
C THR A 78 0.30 8.92 -16.16
N LEU A 79 0.78 7.70 -15.88
CA LEU A 79 1.65 6.94 -16.77
C LEU A 79 0.89 6.16 -17.86
N ALA A 80 -0.40 5.92 -17.68
CA ALA A 80 -1.20 5.18 -18.64
C ALA A 80 -1.44 6.00 -19.92
N ASP A 81 -1.43 5.32 -21.07
CA ASP A 81 -1.83 5.94 -22.33
C ASP A 81 -3.35 6.15 -22.41
N ARG A 82 -3.81 6.87 -23.45
CA ARG A 82 -5.24 7.15 -23.70
C ARG A 82 -6.13 5.89 -23.83
N ARG A 83 -5.54 4.70 -23.91
CA ARG A 83 -6.24 3.41 -23.97
C ARG A 83 -6.11 2.62 -22.65
N ASN A 84 -5.80 3.30 -21.55
CA ASN A 84 -5.56 2.70 -20.23
C ASN A 84 -4.44 1.66 -20.24
N ARG A 85 -3.38 1.87 -21.04
CA ARG A 85 -2.25 0.93 -21.11
C ARG A 85 -0.98 1.50 -20.50
N VAL A 86 -0.29 0.68 -19.71
CA VAL A 86 0.98 1.04 -19.07
C VAL A 86 2.14 0.37 -19.82
N ALA A 87 3.16 1.13 -20.22
CA ALA A 87 4.36 0.59 -20.84
C ALA A 87 5.26 -0.13 -19.83
N ARG A 88 6.12 -1.04 -20.30
CA ARG A 88 7.04 -1.79 -19.42
C ARG A 88 7.92 -0.87 -18.58
N ASP A 89 8.44 0.19 -19.18
CA ASP A 89 9.35 1.11 -18.49
C ASP A 89 8.59 1.95 -17.46
N ASP A 90 7.37 2.37 -17.78
CA ASP A 90 6.50 3.09 -16.86
C ASP A 90 6.01 2.21 -15.69
N PHE A 91 5.73 0.93 -15.96
CA PHE A 91 5.51 -0.05 -14.90
C PHE A 91 6.74 -0.16 -13.98
N GLY A 92 7.94 -0.22 -14.56
CA GLY A 92 9.20 -0.21 -13.79
C GLY A 92 9.35 1.02 -12.92
N ARG A 93 8.98 2.20 -13.42
CA ARG A 93 8.97 3.45 -12.63
C ARG A 93 7.98 3.39 -11.47
N ALA A 94 6.77 2.87 -11.70
CA ALA A 94 5.78 2.69 -10.64
C ALA A 94 6.27 1.69 -9.56
N VAL A 95 6.96 0.62 -9.96
CA VAL A 95 7.58 -0.35 -9.04
C VAL A 95 8.69 0.29 -8.21
N ALA A 96 9.58 1.05 -8.84
CA ALA A 96 10.65 1.76 -8.13
C ALA A 96 10.08 2.77 -7.12
N PHE A 97 9.06 3.53 -7.52
CA PHE A 97 8.32 4.43 -6.65
C PHE A 97 7.69 3.69 -5.45
N TYR A 98 6.99 2.59 -5.72
CA TYR A 98 6.32 1.80 -4.68
C TYR A 98 7.35 1.31 -3.64
N ARG A 99 8.44 0.70 -4.11
CA ARG A 99 9.49 0.15 -3.24
C ARG A 99 10.21 1.23 -2.43
N ALA A 100 10.51 2.37 -3.04
CA ALA A 100 11.16 3.49 -2.35
C ALA A 100 10.29 4.05 -1.22
N ARG A 101 8.97 4.14 -1.45
CA ARG A 101 8.00 4.60 -0.45
C ARG A 101 7.71 3.56 0.63
N ALA A 102 7.87 2.26 0.35
CA ALA A 102 7.75 1.19 1.34
C ALA A 102 8.98 1.04 2.27
N GLY A 103 9.83 2.08 2.38
CA GLY A 103 10.98 2.08 3.29
C GLY A 103 12.10 1.08 2.94
N GLY A 104 12.06 0.47 1.75
CA GLY A 104 13.04 -0.53 1.32
C GLY A 104 12.81 -1.96 1.83
N GLU A 105 11.75 -2.19 2.62
CA GLU A 105 11.38 -3.50 3.19
C GLU A 105 10.95 -4.52 2.12
N LEU A 106 10.45 -4.03 0.98
CA LEU A 106 9.98 -4.89 -0.11
C LEU A 106 11.10 -5.24 -1.08
N THR A 107 11.15 -6.52 -1.45
CA THR A 107 11.91 -6.98 -2.62
C THR A 107 11.31 -6.42 -3.91
N GLU A 108 12.11 -6.38 -4.98
CA GLU A 108 11.60 -5.96 -6.29
C GLU A 108 10.44 -6.84 -6.76
N THR A 109 10.53 -8.15 -6.56
CA THR A 109 9.46 -9.10 -6.93
C THR A 109 8.16 -8.78 -6.22
N GLU A 110 8.19 -8.51 -4.91
CA GLU A 110 7.01 -8.14 -4.13
C GLU A 110 6.40 -6.82 -4.58
N ALA A 111 7.24 -5.81 -4.84
CA ALA A 111 6.78 -4.53 -5.37
C ALA A 111 6.13 -4.70 -6.76
N ARG A 112 6.70 -5.54 -7.62
CA ARG A 112 6.12 -5.87 -8.93
C ARG A 112 4.75 -6.55 -8.80
N ARG A 113 4.59 -7.50 -7.89
CA ARG A 113 3.29 -8.16 -7.63
C ARG A 113 2.25 -7.16 -7.14
N ARG A 114 2.61 -6.28 -6.21
CA ARG A 114 1.71 -5.23 -5.69
C ARG A 114 1.29 -4.23 -6.76
N VAL A 115 2.23 -3.72 -7.56
CA VAL A 115 1.92 -2.79 -8.66
C VAL A 115 1.08 -3.48 -9.76
N LYS A 116 1.34 -4.76 -10.06
CA LYS A 116 0.50 -5.56 -10.95
C LYS A 116 -0.94 -5.66 -10.43
N ARG A 117 -1.12 -5.97 -9.14
CA ARG A 117 -2.45 -6.01 -8.50
C ARG A 117 -3.15 -4.66 -8.60
N LEU A 118 -2.45 -3.55 -8.37
CA LEU A 118 -3.03 -2.21 -8.53
C LEU A 118 -3.47 -1.94 -9.97
N MET A 119 -2.67 -2.35 -10.97
CA MET A 119 -3.10 -2.24 -12.37
C MET A 119 -4.38 -3.04 -12.64
N GLU A 120 -4.47 -4.27 -12.13
CA GLU A 120 -5.65 -5.12 -12.27
C GLU A 120 -6.88 -4.52 -11.58
N GLU A 121 -6.74 -4.03 -10.34
CA GLU A 121 -7.80 -3.33 -9.60
C GLU A 121 -8.29 -2.05 -10.30
N MET A 122 -7.49 -1.46 -11.18
CA MET A 122 -7.78 -0.24 -11.93
C MET A 122 -8.18 -0.49 -13.39
N ASP A 123 -8.32 -1.75 -13.80
CA ASP A 123 -8.55 -2.17 -15.19
C ASP A 123 -7.48 -1.67 -16.18
N LEU A 124 -6.27 -1.38 -15.69
CA LEU A 124 -5.14 -0.98 -16.53
C LEU A 124 -4.54 -2.19 -17.23
N GLN A 125 -4.20 -2.01 -18.50
CA GLN A 125 -3.70 -3.08 -19.35
C GLN A 125 -2.19 -2.95 -19.61
N PRO A 126 -1.42 -4.05 -19.68
CA PRO A 126 -0.03 -3.96 -20.11
C PRO A 126 0.05 -3.63 -21.59
N ARG A 127 0.84 -2.61 -21.93
CA ARG A 127 1.18 -2.30 -23.32
C ARG A 127 2.13 -3.38 -23.87
N PRO A 128 1.88 -3.93 -25.06
CA PRO A 128 2.82 -4.86 -25.70
C PRO A 128 4.20 -4.22 -25.89
N SER A 129 5.26 -4.96 -25.56
CA SER A 129 6.65 -4.56 -25.78
C SER A 129 7.35 -5.47 -26.80
N GLY A 130 8.43 -5.00 -27.40
CA GLY A 130 9.24 -5.76 -28.37
C GLY A 130 9.30 -5.08 -29.74
N ARG A 131 10.44 -5.21 -30.42
CA ARG A 131 10.71 -4.60 -31.73
C ARG A 131 10.17 -5.45 -32.89
N ILE A 132 10.26 -6.77 -32.78
CA ILE A 132 9.86 -7.73 -33.83
C ILE A 132 8.50 -8.35 -33.50
N LEU A 133 8.34 -8.93 -32.31
CA LEU A 133 7.08 -9.50 -31.85
C LEU A 133 6.57 -8.74 -30.63
N ARG A 134 5.52 -7.94 -30.83
CA ARG A 134 4.88 -7.18 -29.74
C ARG A 134 4.11 -8.14 -28.83
N SER A 135 4.57 -8.30 -27.60
CA SER A 135 3.92 -9.21 -26.65
C SER A 135 3.79 -8.62 -25.24
N ARG A 136 2.88 -9.20 -24.45
CA ARG A 136 2.66 -8.88 -23.02
C ARG A 136 3.38 -9.88 -22.09
N ARG A 137 4.36 -10.63 -22.60
CA ARG A 137 5.07 -11.67 -21.81
C ARG A 137 5.76 -11.08 -20.58
N TRP A 138 6.28 -9.85 -20.69
CA TRP A 138 6.91 -9.13 -19.57
C TRP A 138 5.98 -8.95 -18.36
N TYR A 139 4.68 -8.78 -18.60
CA TYR A 139 3.67 -8.61 -17.56
C TYR A 139 3.17 -9.95 -17.05
N ARG A 140 2.93 -10.91 -17.97
CA ARG A 140 2.49 -12.27 -17.62
C ARG A 140 3.51 -13.07 -16.81
N ALA A 141 4.80 -12.77 -16.97
CA ALA A 141 5.88 -13.40 -16.20
C ALA A 141 5.97 -12.93 -14.74
N ILE A 142 5.16 -11.95 -14.34
CA ILE A 142 5.03 -11.54 -12.94
C ILE A 142 3.97 -12.46 -12.33
N ASP A 143 4.34 -13.28 -11.35
CA ASP A 143 3.39 -14.15 -10.65
C ASP A 143 2.30 -13.31 -9.96
N ALA A 144 1.14 -13.92 -9.69
CA ALA A 144 0.08 -13.30 -8.88
C ALA A 144 0.46 -13.33 -7.39
#